data_AF-A0A0R2RT67-F1
#
_entry.id   AF-A0A0R2RT67-F1
#
_cell.length_a   1.000
_cell.length_b   1.000
_cell.length_c   1.000
_cell.angle_alpha   90.00
_cell.angle_beta   90.00
_cell.angle_gamma   90.00
#
_symmetry.space_group_name_H-M   'P 1'
#
loop_
_entity.id
_entity.type
_entity.pdbx_description
1 polymer ?
#
loop_
_entity_poly.entity_id
_entity_poly.type
_entity_poly.pdbx_seq_one_letter_code
_entity_poly.pdbx_strand_id
1 'polypeptide(L)' 'MDKDIGSLEAGKLADLVIVDANPLDDIRNTDRISHVMINGRLYRAGDLSEEVTGTATLSLFHWQTTPQGAIR' A
#
# COMPACT_ATOMS: atom_id res chain seq x y z
N MET A 1 -3.82 20.23 5.63
CA MET A 1 -4.29 18.99 4.98
C MET A 1 -4.16 19.12 3.47
N ASP A 2 -4.88 20.05 2.83
CA ASP A 2 -4.89 20.20 1.36
C ASP A 2 -3.52 20.48 0.72
N LYS A 3 -2.61 21.12 1.48
CA LYS A 3 -1.23 21.36 1.03
C LYS A 3 -0.36 20.10 1.00
N ASP A 4 -0.78 19.03 1.67
CA ASP A 4 0.04 17.84 1.93
C ASP A 4 -0.47 16.58 1.20
N ILE A 5 -1.77 16.52 0.85
CA ILE A 5 -2.45 15.31 0.30
C ILE A 5 -3.44 15.71 -0.81
N GLY A 6 -3.58 14.87 -1.84
CA GLY A 6 -4.63 14.99 -2.87
C GLY A 6 -4.07 14.81 -4.29
N SER A 7 -3.41 15.84 -4.82
CA SER A 7 -2.76 15.80 -6.13
C SER A 7 -1.30 15.34 -6.05
N LEU A 8 -0.79 14.84 -7.18
CA LEU A 8 0.61 14.44 -7.31
C LEU A 8 1.49 15.65 -7.65
N GLU A 9 2.08 16.25 -6.61
CA GLU A 9 2.93 17.44 -6.74
C GLU A 9 4.19 17.30 -5.86
N ALA A 10 5.31 17.86 -6.33
CA ALA A 10 6.55 17.85 -5.57
C ALA A 10 6.39 18.61 -4.24
N GLY A 11 6.97 18.07 -3.16
CA GLY A 11 6.87 18.63 -1.81
C GLY A 11 5.65 18.16 -1.01
N LYS A 12 4.72 17.42 -1.61
CA LYS A 12 3.62 16.74 -0.91
C LYS A 12 4.05 15.39 -0.33
N LEU A 13 3.21 14.82 0.52
CA LEU A 13 3.41 13.47 1.05
C LEU A 13 3.35 12.46 -0.09
N ALA A 14 4.29 11.51 -0.07
CA ALA A 14 4.35 10.41 -1.02
C ALA A 14 3.43 9.27 -0.57
N ASP A 15 2.13 9.54 -0.57
CA ASP A 15 1.08 8.56 -0.32
C ASP A 15 0.28 8.36 -1.61
N LEU A 16 0.50 7.23 -2.27
CA LEU A 16 -0.14 6.93 -3.56
C LEU A 16 -0.38 5.42 -3.74
N VAL A 17 -1.31 5.11 -4.64
CA VAL A 17 -1.67 3.76 -5.05
C VAL A 17 -1.34 3.60 -6.53
N ILE A 18 -0.74 2.48 -6.89
CA ILE A 18 -0.36 2.15 -8.27
C ILE A 18 -1.23 0.98 -8.72
N VAL A 19 -1.86 1.12 -9.89
CA VAL A 19 -2.80 0.14 -10.44
C VAL A 19 -2.35 -0.37 -11.80
N ASP A 20 -2.59 -1.66 -12.08
CA ASP A 20 -2.19 -2.34 -13.31
C ASP A 20 -3.28 -2.30 -14.39
N ALA A 21 -4.21 -1.36 -14.28
CA ALA A 21 -5.28 -1.15 -15.26
C ALA A 21 -5.71 0.32 -15.28
N ASN A 22 -6.26 0.75 -16.41
CA ASN A 22 -6.68 2.13 -16.58
C ASN A 22 -8.03 2.41 -15.86
N PRO A 23 -8.07 3.26 -14.83
CA PRO A 23 -9.30 3.59 -14.12
C PRO A 23 -10.26 4.47 -14.92
N LEU A 24 -9.81 5.08 -16.03
CA LEU A 24 -10.67 5.87 -16.92
C LEU A 24 -11.57 4.99 -17.79
N ASP A 25 -11.19 3.73 -18.02
CA ASP A 25 -11.98 2.78 -18.81
C ASP A 25 -13.09 2.11 -17.98
N ASP A 26 -12.77 1.73 -16.73
CA ASP A 26 -13.73 1.26 -15.72
C ASP A 26 -13.19 1.63 -14.33
N ILE A 27 -14.00 2.31 -13.52
CA ILE A 27 -13.60 2.69 -12.16
C ILE A 27 -13.25 1.49 -11.28
N ARG A 28 -13.80 0.30 -11.55
CA ARG A 28 -13.44 -0.94 -10.82
C ARG A 28 -11.98 -1.35 -11.02
N ASN A 29 -11.31 -0.82 -12.03
CA ASN A 29 -9.89 -1.04 -12.21
C ASN A 29 -9.04 -0.46 -11.08
N THR A 30 -9.59 0.43 -10.23
CA THR A 30 -8.90 0.89 -9.01
C THR A 30 -8.61 -0.23 -8.01
N ASP A 31 -9.34 -1.34 -8.08
CA ASP A 31 -9.11 -2.50 -7.21
C ASP A 31 -7.90 -3.34 -7.66
N ARG A 32 -7.37 -3.08 -8.87
CA ARG A 32 -6.23 -3.80 -9.45
C ARG A 32 -4.91 -3.18 -9.02
N ILE A 33 -4.72 -3.09 -7.70
CA ILE A 33 -3.56 -2.46 -7.08
C ILE A 33 -2.35 -3.38 -7.20
N SER A 34 -1.24 -2.87 -7.74
CA SER A 34 0.03 -3.59 -7.78
C SER A 34 0.97 -3.15 -6.68
N HIS A 35 0.98 -1.86 -6.33
CA HIS A 35 1.83 -1.31 -5.29
C HIS A 35 1.14 -0.19 -4.52
N VAL A 36 1.61 0.03 -3.30
CA VAL A 36 1.24 1.18 -2.47
C VAL A 36 2.49 1.87 -1.97
N MET A 37 2.54 3.19 -2.10
CA MET A 37 3.56 4.02 -1.48
C MET A 37 2.96 4.63 -0.22
N ILE A 38 3.60 4.43 0.93
CA ILE A 38 3.16 4.96 2.22
C ILE A 38 4.34 5.65 2.89
N ASN A 39 4.19 6.93 3.20
CA ASN A 39 5.25 7.75 3.79
C ASN A 39 6.59 7.64 3.01
N GLY A 40 6.51 7.57 1.67
CA GLY A 40 7.68 7.44 0.81
C GLY A 40 8.36 6.08 0.79
N ARG A 41 7.73 5.02 1.32
CA ARG A 41 8.17 3.63 1.16
C ARG A 41 7.24 2.87 0.23
N LEU A 42 7.82 2.17 -0.75
CA LEU A 42 7.07 1.47 -1.78
C LEU A 42 6.91 -0.01 -1.40
N TYR A 43 5.67 -0.49 -1.41
CA TYR A 43 5.33 -1.86 -1.06
C TYR A 43 4.61 -2.57 -2.20
N ARG A 44 4.96 -3.84 -2.43
CA ARG A 44 4.21 -4.75 -3.30
C ARG A 44 2.88 -5.12 -2.64
N ALA A 45 1.77 -4.97 -3.35
CA ALA A 45 0.44 -5.16 -2.77
C ALA A 45 0.15 -6.62 -2.35
N GLY A 46 0.79 -7.60 -2.99
CA GLY A 46 0.54 -9.02 -2.74
C GLY A 46 1.01 -9.52 -1.37
N ASP A 47 2.11 -8.97 -0.84
CA ASP A 47 2.75 -9.46 0.38
C ASP A 47 3.28 -8.36 1.31
N LEU A 48 3.12 -7.09 0.92
CA LEU A 48 3.65 -5.91 1.61
C LEU A 48 5.16 -5.97 1.85
N SER A 49 5.90 -6.63 0.95
CA SER A 49 7.34 -6.48 0.85
C SER A 49 7.70 -5.10 0.32
N GLU A 50 8.67 -4.45 0.96
CA GLU A 50 9.22 -3.17 0.51
C GLU A 50 10.17 -3.39 -0.66
N GLU A 51 10.04 -2.55 -1.69
CA GLU A 51 10.86 -2.57 -2.89
C GLU A 51 11.39 -1.17 -3.20
N VAL A 52 12.55 -1.06 -3.82
CA VAL A 52 13.21 0.20 -4.22
C VAL A 52 13.68 1.08 -3.05
N THR A 53 12.85 1.31 -2.03
CA THR A 53 13.10 2.22 -0.90
C THR A 53 13.72 1.54 0.31
N GLY A 54 13.71 0.20 0.35
CA GLY A 54 14.21 -0.59 1.46
C GLY A 54 14.05 -2.09 1.23
N THR A 55 14.13 -2.85 2.32
CA THR A 55 14.02 -4.33 2.32
C THR A 55 13.11 -4.86 3.43
N ALA A 56 12.22 -4.01 3.97
CA ALA A 56 11.27 -4.43 4.99
C ALA A 56 10.28 -5.45 4.40
N THR A 57 9.79 -6.38 5.23
CA THR A 57 8.73 -7.33 4.84
C THR A 57 7.65 -7.32 5.91
N LEU A 58 6.42 -7.70 5.52
CA LEU A 58 5.32 -7.78 6.47
C LEU A 58 5.68 -8.70 7.64
N SER A 59 5.63 -8.14 8.85
CA SER A 59 5.70 -8.94 10.06
C SER A 59 4.38 -9.66 10.25
N LEU A 60 4.44 -10.91 10.74
CA LEU A 60 3.22 -11.66 11.05
C LEU A 60 2.35 -10.88 12.04
N PHE A 61 1.07 -10.81 11.76
CA PHE A 61 0.12 -10.20 12.68
C PHE A 61 -0.03 -11.08 13.93
N HIS A 62 -0.35 -10.46 15.07
CA HIS A 62 -0.52 -11.19 16.34
C HIS A 62 -1.54 -12.34 16.22
N TRP A 63 -2.56 -12.21 15.38
CA TRP A 63 -3.61 -13.22 15.19
C TRP A 63 -3.19 -14.34 14.24
N GLN A 64 -2.12 -14.15 13.45
CA GLN A 64 -1.52 -15.21 12.64
C GLN A 64 -0.57 -16.09 13.48
N THR A 65 -0.02 -15.54 14.56
CA THR A 65 0.88 -16.26 15.47
C THR A 65 0.16 -16.81 16.71
N THR A 66 -1.04 -16.31 17.01
CA THR A 66 -1.86 -16.81 18.11
C THR A 66 -2.64 -18.06 17.66
N PRO A 67 -2.54 -19.20 18.38
CA PRO A 67 -3.36 -20.37 18.10
C PRO A 67 -4.85 -20.00 18.15
N GLN A 68 -5.66 -20.50 17.22
CA GLN A 68 -7.08 -20.15 17.10
C GLN A 68 -7.88 -20.36 18.41
N GLY A 69 -7.45 -21.28 19.27
CA GLY A 69 -8.05 -21.53 20.60
C GLY A 69 -7.69 -20.52 21.70
N ALA A 70 -6.76 -19.59 21.44
CA ALA A 70 -6.33 -18.56 22.38
C ALA A 70 -6.87 -17.16 22.03
N ILE A 71 -7.59 -17.01 20.91
CA ILE A 71 -8.31 -15.80 20.55
C ILE A 71 -9.70 -15.90 21.19
N ARG A 72 -9.90 -15.23 22.33
CA ARG A 72 -11.17 -15.23 23.07
C ARG A 72 -11.56 -13.81 23.45
#